data_AF-A0A9D8R8F0-F1
#
_entry.id   AF-A0A9D8R8F0-F1
#
_cell.length_a   1.000
_cell.length_b   1.000
_cell.length_c   1.000
_cell.angle_alpha   90.00
_cell.angle_beta   90.00
_cell.angle_gamma   90.00
#
_symmetry.space_group_name_H-M   'P 1'
#
loop_
_entity.id
_entity.type
_entity.pdbx_description
1 polymer ?
#
loop_
_entity_poly.entity_id
_entity_poly.type
_entity_poly.pdbx_seq_one_letter_code
_entity_poly.pdbx_strand_id
1 'polypeptide(L)'
;MIVYSGNKAGFVEDVRTGEIAPKILSLIRQKGLNAGQDREFTSWHNSMQFMRNIVDDQEIDDDVQIAIEYNIPQTSKRVDFIILGSNEENKDNIVIVELKQWTKAEVVDDEMHYSVRTYVASDNRIVCHPSYQAYSYSRFIANYSQSVQDNAIGLVPCAYLHNYDPRYKSALSSEIYKEWYSAAPFFIMDEMREFSRFVKRFVTKKSARGDLLYMIDGGRIRPTKSLQDALSEMVKGTPVFDLLDEQAVCFDMCVKTMLQCQKDG
;
A
#
# COMPACT_ATOMS: atom_id res chain seq x y z
N MET A 1 -9.38 9.22 -6.57
CA MET A 1 -9.31 10.63 -6.09
C MET A 1 -8.05 10.81 -5.27
N ILE A 2 -7.18 11.72 -5.67
CA ILE A 2 -5.90 11.98 -5.00
C ILE A 2 -6.05 13.10 -3.97
N VAL A 3 -5.43 12.98 -2.80
CA VAL A 3 -5.36 14.08 -1.82
C VAL A 3 -4.20 15.01 -2.14
N TYR A 4 -2.96 14.53 -2.11
CA TYR A 4 -1.76 15.32 -2.47
C TYR A 4 -1.06 14.71 -3.69
N SER A 5 -0.58 15.57 -4.58
CA SER A 5 0.25 15.22 -5.72
C SER A 5 1.29 16.30 -5.98
N GLY A 6 2.53 15.90 -6.22
CA GLY A 6 3.64 16.80 -6.54
C GLY A 6 4.79 16.04 -7.20
N ASN A 7 5.89 16.73 -7.49
CA ASN A 7 7.14 16.07 -7.85
C ASN A 7 8.01 15.84 -6.60
N LYS A 8 9.05 15.02 -6.75
CA LYS A 8 10.00 14.67 -5.68
C LYS A 8 10.59 15.90 -5.01
N ALA A 9 11.04 16.88 -5.79
CA ALA A 9 11.61 18.12 -5.24
C ALA A 9 10.61 18.89 -4.37
N GLY A 10 9.37 19.07 -4.85
CA GLY A 10 8.31 19.73 -4.09
C GLY A 10 7.96 18.98 -2.80
N PHE A 11 7.83 17.66 -2.86
CA PHE A 11 7.60 16.84 -1.68
C PHE A 11 8.74 16.97 -0.66
N VAL A 12 10.00 16.89 -1.10
CA VAL A 12 11.17 17.01 -0.21
C VAL A 12 11.19 18.36 0.50
N GLU A 13 10.90 19.44 -0.23
CA GLU A 13 10.84 20.79 0.33
C GLU A 13 9.66 20.96 1.30
N ASP A 14 8.48 20.45 0.94
CA ASP A 14 7.29 20.45 1.81
C ASP A 14 7.55 19.72 3.13
N VAL A 15 8.33 18.63 3.12
CA VAL A 15 8.72 17.91 4.34
C VAL A 15 9.77 18.68 5.13
N ARG A 16 10.79 19.27 4.48
CA ARG A 16 11.85 20.05 5.15
C ARG A 16 11.31 21.29 5.86
N THR A 17 10.36 21.98 5.24
CA THR A 17 9.73 23.19 5.78
C THR A 17 8.60 22.90 6.76
N GLY A 18 8.19 21.63 6.90
CA GLY A 18 7.09 21.22 7.78
C GLY A 18 5.70 21.51 7.20
N GLU A 19 5.59 21.85 5.92
CA GLU A 19 4.34 22.20 5.24
C GLU A 19 3.54 20.99 4.73
N ILE A 20 4.16 19.80 4.63
CA ILE A 20 3.53 18.62 4.03
C ILE A 20 2.21 18.22 4.71
N ALA A 21 2.21 18.09 6.04
CA ALA A 21 1.02 17.69 6.80
C ALA A 21 -0.08 18.77 6.76
N PRO A 22 0.22 20.08 6.91
CA PRO A 22 -0.73 21.15 6.65
C PRO A 22 -1.33 21.12 5.25
N LYS A 23 -0.51 20.88 4.21
CA LYS A 23 -0.96 20.79 2.81
C LYS A 23 -1.92 19.62 2.62
N ILE A 24 -1.57 18.42 3.06
CA ILE A 24 -2.45 17.24 3.02
C ILE A 24 -3.78 17.52 3.71
N LEU A 25 -3.74 18.06 4.95
CA LEU A 25 -4.94 18.39 5.72
C LEU A 25 -5.85 19.38 4.97
N SER A 26 -5.27 20.41 4.36
CA SER A 26 -6.03 21.41 3.60
C SER A 26 -6.72 20.79 2.38
N LEU A 27 -6.05 19.88 1.68
CA LEU A 27 -6.56 19.21 0.48
C LEU A 27 -7.69 18.22 0.82
N ILE A 28 -7.57 17.48 1.93
CA ILE A 28 -8.65 16.61 2.45
C ILE A 28 -9.91 17.43 2.74
N ARG A 29 -9.76 18.56 3.44
CA ARG A 29 -10.88 19.45 3.79
C ARG A 29 -11.55 20.06 2.56
N GLN A 30 -10.76 20.50 1.58
CA GLN A 30 -11.30 21.03 0.30
C GLN A 30 -12.12 19.98 -0.46
N LYS A 31 -11.79 18.71 -0.31
CA LYS A 31 -12.51 17.58 -0.94
C LYS A 31 -13.74 17.12 -0.13
N GLY A 32 -14.07 17.79 0.97
CA GLY A 32 -15.22 17.46 1.81
C GLY A 32 -15.08 16.12 2.55
N LEU A 33 -13.86 15.58 2.63
CA LEU A 33 -13.58 14.38 3.41
C LEU A 33 -13.45 14.77 4.89
N ASN A 34 -13.91 13.89 5.79
CA ASN A 34 -13.65 14.04 7.21
C ASN A 34 -12.14 13.95 7.44
N ALA A 35 -11.50 15.10 7.69
CA ALA A 35 -10.14 15.12 8.20
C ALA A 35 -10.18 14.60 9.63
N GLY A 36 -9.56 13.44 9.87
CA GLY A 36 -9.34 12.93 11.21
C GLY A 36 -8.54 13.95 12.01
N GLN A 37 -8.83 13.98 13.30
CA GLN A 37 -8.25 14.82 14.35
C GLN A 37 -6.71 14.81 14.34
N ASP A 38 -6.09 15.61 15.22
CA ASP A 38 -4.63 15.78 15.44
C ASP A 38 -3.75 14.53 15.28
N ARG A 39 -4.29 13.33 15.51
CA ARG A 39 -3.64 12.03 15.27
C ARG A 39 -3.28 11.78 13.80
N GLU A 40 -4.18 12.04 12.85
CA GLU A 40 -3.87 11.86 11.42
C GLU A 40 -2.77 12.84 10.98
N PHE A 41 -2.89 14.11 11.39
CA PHE A 41 -1.87 15.12 11.16
C PHE A 41 -0.48 14.70 11.67
N THR A 42 -0.43 14.22 12.91
CA THR A 42 0.80 13.71 13.53
C THR A 42 1.34 12.50 12.75
N SER A 43 0.45 11.60 12.30
CA SER A 43 0.84 10.41 11.56
C SER A 43 1.48 10.74 10.22
N TRP A 44 0.94 11.73 9.47
CA TRP A 44 1.54 12.22 8.23
C TRP A 44 2.88 12.88 8.50
N HIS A 45 2.93 13.79 9.49
CA HIS A 45 4.17 14.49 9.82
C HIS A 45 5.32 13.51 10.13
N ASN A 46 5.04 12.45 10.89
CA ASN A 46 6.03 11.44 11.21
C ASN A 46 6.42 10.60 9.99
N SER A 47 5.45 10.02 9.29
CA SER A 47 5.72 9.04 8.21
C SER A 47 6.38 9.68 6.99
N MET A 48 6.03 10.94 6.67
CA MET A 48 6.58 11.63 5.50
C MET A 48 8.07 11.97 5.66
N GLN A 49 8.58 12.13 6.88
CA GLN A 49 10.02 12.28 7.12
C GLN A 49 10.79 11.03 6.71
N PHE A 50 10.24 9.85 7.01
CA PHE A 50 10.85 8.59 6.60
C PHE A 50 10.81 8.43 5.09
N MET A 51 9.68 8.71 4.44
CA MET A 51 9.59 8.64 2.97
C MET A 51 10.48 9.66 2.26
N ARG A 52 10.64 10.87 2.82
CA ARG A 52 11.63 11.84 2.32
C ARG A 52 13.01 11.22 2.28
N ASN A 53 13.45 10.54 3.35
CA ASN A 53 14.78 9.93 3.38
C ASN A 53 14.96 8.78 2.38
N ILE A 54 13.86 8.17 1.90
CA ILE A 54 13.88 7.14 0.85
C ILE A 54 14.06 7.76 -0.53
N VAL A 55 13.35 8.86 -0.81
CA VAL A 55 13.30 9.48 -2.14
C VAL A 55 14.28 10.64 -2.33
N ASP A 56 14.82 11.23 -1.27
CA ASP A 56 15.86 12.28 -1.30
C ASP A 56 17.23 11.65 -1.62
N ASP A 57 17.28 10.97 -2.77
CA ASP A 57 18.44 10.35 -3.39
C ASP A 57 18.67 11.04 -4.75
N GLN A 58 19.94 11.22 -5.12
CA GLN A 58 20.34 11.91 -6.36
C GLN A 58 20.09 11.06 -7.61
N GLU A 59 20.00 9.74 -7.47
CA GLU A 59 19.71 8.81 -8.57
C GLU A 59 18.21 8.78 -8.94
N ILE A 60 17.34 9.41 -8.13
CA ILE A 60 15.93 9.58 -8.43
C ILE A 60 15.74 11.01 -8.91
N ASP A 61 15.24 11.24 -10.12
CA ASP A 61 15.04 12.58 -10.67
C ASP A 61 14.07 13.41 -9.82
N ASP A 62 14.36 14.70 -9.68
CA ASP A 62 13.53 15.67 -8.94
C ASP A 62 12.09 15.79 -9.48
N ASP A 63 11.90 15.40 -10.73
CA ASP A 63 10.64 15.44 -11.46
C ASP A 63 9.81 14.14 -11.38
N VAL A 64 10.30 13.11 -10.69
CA VAL A 64 9.51 11.91 -10.37
C VAL A 64 8.26 12.33 -9.60
N GLN A 65 7.11 11.75 -9.94
CA GLN A 65 5.84 12.12 -9.34
C GLN A 65 5.64 11.38 -8.01
N ILE A 66 5.09 12.10 -7.04
CA ILE A 66 4.71 11.57 -5.73
C ILE A 66 3.23 11.88 -5.50
N ALA A 67 2.49 10.88 -5.05
CA ALA A 67 1.12 11.04 -4.58
C ALA A 67 0.98 10.46 -3.18
N ILE A 68 0.18 11.12 -2.34
CA ILE A 68 -0.07 10.72 -0.95
C ILE A 68 -1.56 10.63 -0.75
N GLU A 69 -2.00 9.61 -0.01
CA GLU A 69 -3.42 9.39 0.30
C GLU A 69 -4.25 9.26 -1.00
N TYR A 70 -3.87 8.30 -1.84
CA TYR A 70 -4.57 8.00 -3.09
C TYR A 70 -5.78 7.10 -2.82
N ASN A 71 -6.99 7.60 -3.06
CA ASN A 71 -8.20 6.81 -2.92
C ASN A 71 -8.34 5.81 -4.07
N ILE A 72 -8.40 4.52 -3.73
CA ILE A 72 -8.62 3.44 -4.69
C ILE A 72 -10.06 3.54 -5.22
N PRO A 73 -10.27 3.64 -6.54
CA PRO A 73 -11.59 3.78 -7.14
C PRO A 73 -12.59 2.73 -6.64
N GLN A 74 -13.85 3.13 -6.41
CA GLN A 74 -14.94 2.27 -5.95
C GLN A 74 -14.74 1.62 -4.57
N THR A 75 -13.75 2.09 -3.80
CA THR A 75 -13.53 1.65 -2.41
C THR A 75 -13.44 2.86 -1.48
N SER A 76 -13.53 2.63 -0.18
CA SER A 76 -13.20 3.62 0.85
C SER A 76 -11.71 3.61 1.24
N LYS A 77 -10.89 2.79 0.57
CA LYS A 77 -9.50 2.54 0.93
C LYS A 77 -8.55 3.51 0.23
N ARG A 78 -7.43 3.77 0.91
CA ARG A 78 -6.43 4.75 0.50
C ARG A 78 -5.06 4.12 0.54
N VAL A 79 -4.25 4.38 -0.48
CA VAL A 79 -2.83 4.07 -0.47
C VAL A 79 -2.10 5.23 0.19
N ASP A 80 -1.24 4.94 1.16
CA ASP A 80 -0.54 5.96 1.92
C ASP A 80 0.41 6.79 1.04
N PHE A 81 1.23 6.12 0.23
CA PHE A 81 2.26 6.80 -0.56
C PHE A 81 2.49 6.10 -1.90
N ILE A 82 2.64 6.86 -2.97
CA ILE A 82 2.88 6.36 -4.33
C ILE A 82 4.03 7.14 -4.96
N ILE A 83 4.94 6.41 -5.62
CA ILE A 83 6.02 6.97 -6.45
C ILE A 83 5.76 6.54 -7.89
N LEU A 84 5.61 7.51 -8.80
CA LEU A 84 5.31 7.26 -10.21
C LEU A 84 6.41 7.80 -11.10
N GLY A 85 6.89 6.97 -12.02
CA GLY A 85 7.87 7.36 -13.01
C GLY A 85 8.26 6.18 -13.88
N SER A 86 9.51 6.17 -14.32
CA SER A 86 10.07 5.10 -15.12
C SER A 86 11.43 4.66 -14.57
N ASN A 87 11.80 3.41 -14.85
CA ASN A 87 13.12 2.90 -14.54
C ASN A 87 14.15 3.38 -15.58
N GLU A 88 15.40 2.94 -15.43
CA GLU A 88 16.48 3.31 -16.36
C GLU A 88 16.20 2.92 -17.83
N GLU A 89 15.45 1.83 -18.04
CA GLU A 89 15.03 1.29 -19.34
C GLU A 89 13.79 2.01 -19.92
N ASN A 90 13.30 3.08 -19.28
CA ASN A 90 12.08 3.82 -19.64
C ASN A 90 10.79 2.98 -19.55
N LYS A 91 10.77 1.92 -18.74
CA LYS A 91 9.54 1.21 -18.40
C LYS A 91 8.84 1.95 -17.27
N ASP A 92 7.58 2.33 -17.50
CA ASP A 92 6.76 3.02 -16.51
C ASP A 92 6.40 2.09 -15.35
N ASN A 93 6.63 2.56 -14.13
CA ASN A 93 6.29 1.84 -12.90
C ASN A 93 5.65 2.79 -11.89
N ILE A 94 4.79 2.20 -11.05
CA ILE A 94 4.10 2.83 -9.94
C ILE A 94 4.44 2.01 -8.71
N VAL A 95 5.27 2.56 -7.84
CA VAL A 95 5.58 1.95 -6.53
C VAL A 95 4.49 2.36 -5.55
N ILE A 96 3.79 1.38 -5.01
CA ILE A 96 2.67 1.54 -4.07
C ILE A 96 3.20 1.17 -2.69
N VAL A 97 3.22 2.13 -1.78
CA VAL A 97 3.81 1.97 -0.45
C VAL A 97 2.73 2.08 0.61
N GLU A 98 2.55 1.00 1.37
CA GLU A 98 1.78 0.99 2.61
C GLU A 98 2.69 1.35 3.79
N LEU A 99 2.31 2.34 4.61
CA LEU A 99 3.10 2.83 5.74
C LEU A 99 2.50 2.37 7.05
N LYS A 100 3.29 1.69 7.88
CA LYS A 100 2.88 1.32 9.25
C LYS A 100 3.83 1.90 10.29
N GLN A 101 3.24 2.48 11.33
CA GLN A 101 3.99 2.99 12.50
C GLN A 101 4.18 1.92 13.59
N TRP A 102 4.02 0.64 13.26
CA TRP A 102 4.04 -0.45 14.22
C TRP A 102 5.44 -0.68 14.77
N THR A 103 5.52 -1.09 16.03
CA THR A 103 6.78 -1.42 16.70
C THR A 103 7.05 -2.92 16.75
N LYS A 104 5.99 -3.74 16.75
CA LYS A 104 6.05 -5.21 16.75
C LYS A 104 4.80 -5.82 16.13
N ALA A 105 4.87 -7.08 15.73
CA ALA A 105 3.73 -7.89 15.35
C ALA A 105 3.95 -9.34 15.79
N GLU A 106 2.87 -10.09 15.91
CA GLU A 106 2.85 -11.49 16.32
C GLU A 106 2.00 -12.29 15.32
N VAL A 107 2.41 -13.52 15.03
CA VAL A 107 1.57 -14.49 14.30
C VAL A 107 0.35 -14.82 15.17
N VAL A 108 -0.83 -14.88 14.56
CA VAL A 108 -2.07 -15.14 15.29
C VAL A 108 -2.35 -16.64 15.41
N ASP A 109 -2.25 -17.35 14.30
CA ASP A 109 -2.62 -18.75 14.09
C ASP A 109 -2.00 -19.22 12.77
N ASP A 110 -1.72 -20.51 12.60
CA ASP A 110 -1.13 -21.02 11.36
C ASP A 110 -2.11 -20.92 10.18
N GLU A 111 -3.42 -20.96 10.45
CA GLU A 111 -4.48 -20.91 9.45
C GLU A 111 -4.94 -19.48 9.10
N MET A 112 -4.43 -18.45 9.80
CA MET A 112 -4.75 -17.04 9.53
C MET A 112 -3.71 -16.42 8.60
N HIS A 113 -3.85 -16.65 7.30
CA HIS A 113 -2.83 -16.29 6.30
C HIS A 113 -2.82 -14.80 5.94
N TYR A 114 -3.84 -14.02 6.29
CA TYR A 114 -3.94 -12.60 5.91
C TYR A 114 -3.71 -11.64 7.07
N SER A 115 -3.57 -12.13 8.31
CA SER A 115 -3.71 -11.30 9.51
C SER A 115 -2.60 -11.51 10.53
N VAL A 116 -2.18 -10.42 11.17
CA VAL A 116 -1.23 -10.42 12.28
C VAL A 116 -1.83 -9.72 13.50
N ARG A 117 -1.28 -10.00 14.69
CA ARG A 117 -1.62 -9.26 15.91
C ARG A 117 -0.59 -8.17 16.18
N THR A 118 -1.03 -6.95 16.44
CA THR A 118 -0.14 -5.82 16.77
C THR A 118 -0.87 -4.78 17.63
N TYR A 119 -0.11 -3.87 18.24
CA TYR A 119 -0.64 -2.79 19.05
C TYR A 119 -0.99 -1.58 18.18
N VAL A 120 -2.29 -1.31 18.00
CA VAL A 120 -2.82 -0.20 17.20
C VAL A 120 -4.06 0.37 17.85
N ALA A 121 -4.32 1.67 17.64
CA ALA A 121 -5.49 2.35 18.21
C ALA A 121 -5.65 2.11 19.73
N SER A 122 -4.52 2.13 20.45
CA SER A 122 -4.41 1.93 21.89
C SER A 122 -4.77 0.52 22.40
N ASP A 123 -4.78 -0.49 21.53
CA ASP A 123 -5.13 -1.86 21.90
C ASP A 123 -4.37 -2.92 21.06
N ASN A 124 -4.29 -4.15 21.53
CA ASN A 124 -3.77 -5.27 20.72
C ASN A 124 -4.87 -5.83 19.85
N ARG A 125 -4.73 -5.67 18.54
CA ARG A 125 -5.76 -6.05 17.56
C ARG A 125 -5.19 -6.99 16.52
N ILE A 126 -6.07 -7.84 15.98
CA ILE A 126 -5.81 -8.59 14.76
C ILE A 126 -6.12 -7.66 13.60
N VAL A 127 -5.15 -7.48 12.72
CA VAL A 127 -5.21 -6.58 11.58
C VAL A 127 -4.58 -7.24 10.36
N CYS A 128 -4.90 -6.70 9.19
CA CYS A 128 -4.37 -7.16 7.91
C CYS A 128 -2.83 -7.10 7.88
N HIS A 129 -2.19 -8.14 7.36
CA HIS A 129 -0.75 -8.18 7.15
C HIS A 129 -0.33 -7.08 6.14
N PRO A 130 0.68 -6.25 6.44
CA PRO A 130 1.01 -5.07 5.65
C PRO A 130 1.39 -5.39 4.19
N SER A 131 2.12 -6.49 3.95
CA SER A 131 2.40 -6.96 2.58
C SER A 131 1.13 -7.34 1.82
N TYR A 132 0.21 -8.06 2.45
CA TYR A 132 -1.05 -8.44 1.79
C TYR A 132 -1.89 -7.20 1.50
N GLN A 133 -1.93 -6.24 2.42
CA GLN A 133 -2.62 -4.96 2.23
C GLN A 133 -2.09 -4.22 0.98
N ALA A 134 -0.77 -4.00 0.91
CA ALA A 134 -0.14 -3.36 -0.25
C ALA A 134 -0.39 -4.16 -1.55
N TYR A 135 -0.27 -5.49 -1.49
CA TYR A 135 -0.58 -6.37 -2.62
C TYR A 135 -2.01 -6.19 -3.09
N SER A 136 -3.00 -6.30 -2.19
CA SER A 136 -4.41 -6.17 -2.52
C SER A 136 -4.71 -4.81 -3.16
N TYR A 137 -4.13 -3.72 -2.65
CA TYR A 137 -4.30 -2.40 -3.25
C TYR A 137 -3.79 -2.33 -4.69
N SER A 138 -2.62 -2.92 -4.97
CA SER A 138 -2.10 -2.99 -6.34
C SER A 138 -3.01 -3.80 -7.26
N ARG A 139 -3.59 -4.91 -6.77
CA ARG A 139 -4.55 -5.73 -7.54
C ARG A 139 -5.82 -4.95 -7.86
N PHE A 140 -6.37 -4.23 -6.90
CA PHE A 140 -7.51 -3.37 -7.11
C PHE A 140 -7.22 -2.28 -8.15
N ILE A 141 -6.10 -1.57 -8.02
CA ILE A 141 -5.71 -0.54 -9.00
C ILE A 141 -5.55 -1.14 -10.41
N ALA A 142 -4.89 -2.30 -10.53
CA ALA A 142 -4.74 -3.00 -11.81
C ALA A 142 -6.08 -3.42 -12.42
N ASN A 143 -7.03 -3.88 -11.61
CA ASN A 143 -8.33 -4.34 -12.07
C ASN A 143 -9.23 -3.18 -12.53
N TYR A 144 -9.10 -2.01 -11.89
CA TYR A 144 -9.91 -0.83 -12.22
C TYR A 144 -9.35 0.01 -13.37
N SER A 145 -8.02 0.14 -13.48
CA SER A 145 -7.40 0.96 -14.52
C SER A 145 -7.10 0.13 -15.77
N GLN A 146 -7.97 0.26 -16.78
CA GLN A 146 -7.68 -0.29 -18.11
C GLN A 146 -6.34 0.24 -18.66
N SER A 147 -6.03 1.52 -18.40
CA SER A 147 -4.79 2.16 -18.82
C SER A 147 -3.55 1.46 -18.28
N VAL A 148 -3.56 0.95 -17.04
CA VAL A 148 -2.42 0.21 -16.47
C VAL A 148 -2.13 -1.05 -17.28
N GLN A 149 -3.18 -1.78 -17.68
CA GLN A 149 -3.06 -3.01 -18.46
C GLN A 149 -2.61 -2.71 -19.89
N ASP A 150 -3.32 -1.81 -20.57
CA ASP A 150 -3.08 -1.48 -21.99
C ASP A 150 -1.69 -0.88 -22.21
N ASN A 151 -1.17 -0.11 -21.24
CA ASN A 151 0.14 0.52 -21.31
C ASN A 151 1.28 -0.31 -20.71
N ALA A 152 0.96 -1.49 -20.15
CA ALA A 152 1.90 -2.36 -19.44
C ALA A 152 2.67 -1.64 -18.32
N ILE A 153 1.98 -0.77 -17.57
CA ILE A 153 2.56 -0.05 -16.43
C ILE A 153 2.79 -1.05 -15.29
N GLY A 154 4.01 -1.12 -14.76
CA GLY A 154 4.33 -1.98 -13.64
C GLY A 154 3.73 -1.44 -12.34
N LEU A 155 2.90 -2.22 -11.64
CA LEU A 155 2.51 -1.92 -10.26
C LEU A 155 3.40 -2.69 -9.31
N VAL A 156 4.06 -1.97 -8.40
CA VAL A 156 5.07 -2.52 -7.51
C VAL A 156 4.64 -2.25 -6.06
N PRO A 157 3.87 -3.17 -5.45
CA PRO A 157 3.46 -3.03 -4.06
C PRO A 157 4.61 -3.30 -3.10
N CYS A 158 4.67 -2.55 -2.02
CA CYS A 158 5.53 -2.82 -0.87
C CYS A 158 4.97 -2.20 0.40
N ALA A 159 5.48 -2.61 1.55
CA ALA A 159 5.17 -2.00 2.83
C ALA A 159 6.43 -1.45 3.51
N TYR A 160 6.28 -0.37 4.27
CA TYR A 160 7.36 0.18 5.09
C TYR A 160 6.89 0.39 6.53
N LEU A 161 7.47 -0.39 7.45
CA LEU A 161 7.19 -0.34 8.87
C LEU A 161 8.28 0.46 9.59
N HIS A 162 8.20 1.77 9.52
CA HIS A 162 9.31 2.68 9.84
C HIS A 162 9.67 2.79 11.33
N ASN A 163 8.88 2.18 12.22
CA ASN A 163 9.16 2.10 13.66
C ASN A 163 9.39 0.66 14.16
N TYR A 164 9.46 -0.31 13.24
CA TYR A 164 9.38 -1.72 13.57
C TYR A 164 10.70 -2.27 14.09
N ASP A 165 10.67 -2.90 15.25
CA ASP A 165 11.85 -3.44 15.91
C ASP A 165 12.31 -4.73 15.20
N PRO A 166 13.57 -4.80 14.73
CA PRO A 166 14.11 -5.95 14.01
C PRO A 166 13.96 -7.29 14.73
N ARG A 167 13.89 -7.29 16.07
CA ARG A 167 13.73 -8.50 16.89
C ARG A 167 12.43 -9.26 16.60
N TYR A 168 11.41 -8.58 16.07
CA TYR A 168 10.11 -9.19 15.77
C TYR A 168 9.93 -9.51 14.29
N LYS A 169 10.92 -9.22 13.43
CA LYS A 169 10.78 -9.33 11.96
C LYS A 169 10.31 -10.71 11.49
N SER A 170 10.74 -11.77 12.19
CA SER A 170 10.35 -13.15 11.89
C SER A 170 8.85 -13.40 11.94
N ALA A 171 8.08 -12.60 12.69
CA ALA A 171 6.63 -12.71 12.72
C ALA A 171 6.00 -12.30 11.38
N LEU A 172 6.51 -11.22 10.75
CA LEU A 172 6.03 -10.75 9.44
C LEU A 172 6.59 -11.59 8.28
N SER A 173 7.76 -12.20 8.46
CA SER A 173 8.36 -13.11 7.46
C SER A 173 8.09 -14.58 7.74
N SER A 174 7.07 -14.92 8.54
CA SER A 174 6.68 -16.31 8.79
C SER A 174 6.27 -17.00 7.49
N GLU A 175 6.56 -18.30 7.33
CA GLU A 175 6.32 -19.04 6.08
C GLU A 175 4.84 -18.97 5.64
N ILE A 176 3.90 -18.86 6.57
CA ILE A 176 2.46 -18.71 6.29
C ILE A 176 2.12 -17.44 5.49
N TYR A 177 2.97 -16.40 5.56
CA TYR A 177 2.80 -15.13 4.84
C TYR A 177 3.67 -15.01 3.59
N LYS A 178 4.36 -16.09 3.19
CA LYS A 178 5.34 -16.06 2.09
C LYS A 178 4.78 -15.62 0.77
N GLU A 179 3.56 -16.04 0.45
CA GLU A 179 2.83 -15.58 -0.72
C GLU A 179 2.80 -14.05 -0.77
N TRP A 180 2.50 -13.42 0.36
CA TRP A 180 2.32 -11.97 0.46
C TRP A 180 3.63 -11.20 0.48
N TYR A 181 4.61 -11.57 1.31
CA TYR A 181 5.86 -10.82 1.35
C TYR A 181 6.75 -11.08 0.12
N SER A 182 6.50 -12.15 -0.66
CA SER A 182 7.15 -12.36 -1.95
C SER A 182 6.54 -11.47 -3.04
N ALA A 183 5.22 -11.28 -3.04
CA ALA A 183 4.52 -10.44 -3.99
C ALA A 183 4.65 -8.93 -3.68
N ALA A 184 4.65 -8.58 -2.39
CA ALA A 184 4.77 -7.23 -1.87
C ALA A 184 5.79 -7.21 -0.72
N PRO A 185 7.10 -7.01 -1.01
CA PRO A 185 8.13 -7.00 0.02
C PRO A 185 7.86 -5.90 1.05
N PHE A 186 8.34 -6.13 2.28
CA PHE A 186 8.28 -5.13 3.34
C PHE A 186 9.68 -4.75 3.81
N PHE A 187 9.81 -3.53 4.31
CA PHE A 187 11.03 -2.98 4.88
C PHE A 187 10.74 -2.52 6.31
N ILE A 188 11.73 -2.63 7.19
CA ILE A 188 11.63 -2.16 8.58
C ILE A 188 12.59 -0.97 8.84
N MET A 189 12.59 -0.44 10.07
CA MET A 189 13.22 0.84 10.41
C MET A 189 14.71 0.95 10.01
N ASP A 190 15.47 -0.14 10.10
CA ASP A 190 16.91 -0.20 9.80
C ASP A 190 17.24 -0.59 8.35
N GLU A 191 16.22 -0.77 7.50
CA GLU A 191 16.35 -1.21 6.11
C GLU A 191 16.11 -0.08 5.09
N MET A 192 16.33 1.17 5.52
CA MET A 192 16.08 2.36 4.71
C MET A 192 16.88 2.35 3.39
N ARG A 193 18.10 1.81 3.41
CA ARG A 193 18.97 1.71 2.23
C ARG A 193 18.50 0.63 1.25
N GLU A 194 18.04 -0.49 1.77
CA GLU A 194 17.43 -1.60 1.02
C GLU A 194 16.16 -1.10 0.34
N PHE A 195 15.35 -0.32 1.05
CA PHE A 195 14.11 0.24 0.51
C PHE A 195 14.39 1.29 -0.58
N SER A 196 15.33 2.22 -0.36
CA SER A 196 15.74 3.17 -1.40
C SER A 196 16.28 2.45 -2.65
N ARG A 197 17.13 1.42 -2.48
CA ARG A 197 17.59 0.57 -3.59
C ARG A 197 16.43 -0.14 -4.30
N PHE A 198 15.42 -0.61 -3.56
CA PHE A 198 14.24 -1.21 -4.14
C PHE A 198 13.47 -0.21 -5.01
N VAL A 199 13.20 1.00 -4.52
CA VAL A 199 12.54 2.06 -5.29
C VAL A 199 13.30 2.38 -6.58
N LYS A 200 14.63 2.56 -6.48
CA LYS A 200 15.49 2.87 -7.63
C LYS A 200 15.49 1.80 -8.73
N ARG A 201 15.19 0.54 -8.41
CA ARG A 201 15.05 -0.50 -9.45
C ARG A 201 13.86 -0.26 -10.37
N PHE A 202 12.84 0.47 -9.90
CA PHE A 202 11.58 0.65 -10.62
C PHE A 202 11.33 2.10 -11.04
N VAL A 203 11.80 3.08 -10.28
CA VAL A 203 11.61 4.50 -10.58
C VAL A 203 12.89 5.27 -10.30
N THR A 204 13.48 5.81 -11.37
CA THR A 204 14.61 6.76 -11.31
C THR A 204 14.31 8.02 -12.10
N LYS A 205 13.41 7.97 -13.10
CA LYS A 205 13.12 9.09 -14.01
C LYS A 205 11.65 9.43 -14.02
N LYS A 206 11.31 10.66 -14.40
CA LYS A 206 9.93 11.01 -14.77
C LYS A 206 9.46 10.17 -15.97
N SER A 207 8.19 9.80 -16.00
CA SER A 207 7.62 9.11 -17.16
C SER A 207 7.59 10.01 -18.39
N ALA A 208 8.01 9.48 -19.54
CA ALA A 208 7.90 10.16 -20.83
C ALA A 208 6.44 10.24 -21.33
N ARG A 209 5.53 9.40 -20.82
CA ARG A 209 4.12 9.36 -21.23
C ARG A 209 3.25 10.44 -20.58
N GLY A 210 3.85 11.28 -19.74
CA GLY A 210 3.15 12.32 -19.00
C GLY A 210 2.70 11.85 -17.63
N ASP A 211 1.47 12.21 -17.24
CA ASP A 211 0.98 12.03 -15.88
C ASP A 211 0.42 10.61 -15.65
N LEU A 212 1.26 9.72 -15.11
CA LEU A 212 0.86 8.35 -14.74
C LEU A 212 -0.26 8.33 -13.71
N LEU A 213 -0.33 9.35 -12.87
CA LEU A 213 -1.35 9.46 -11.84
C LEU A 213 -2.74 9.69 -12.46
N TYR A 214 -2.80 10.53 -13.50
CA TYR A 214 -4.02 10.71 -14.29
C TYR A 214 -4.44 9.41 -15.00
N MET A 215 -3.50 8.61 -15.48
CA MET A 215 -3.82 7.34 -16.15
C MET A 215 -4.46 6.31 -15.20
N ILE A 216 -4.07 6.31 -13.92
CA ILE A 216 -4.68 5.43 -12.91
C ILE A 216 -5.98 5.99 -12.32
N ASP A 217 -6.13 7.32 -12.24
CA ASP A 217 -7.33 7.97 -11.67
C ASP A 217 -8.46 8.19 -12.70
N GLY A 218 -8.11 8.52 -13.95
CA GLY A 218 -9.03 8.88 -15.03
C GLY A 218 -9.25 7.80 -16.08
N GLY A 219 -8.64 6.61 -15.92
CA GLY A 219 -8.82 5.49 -16.84
C GLY A 219 -10.29 5.04 -16.91
N ARG A 220 -10.74 4.57 -18.09
CA ARG A 220 -12.06 3.95 -18.21
C ARG A 220 -12.14 2.78 -17.23
N ILE A 221 -13.16 2.81 -16.38
CA ILE A 221 -13.45 1.72 -15.44
C ILE A 221 -13.81 0.48 -16.25
N ARG A 222 -13.09 -0.61 -16.02
CA ARG A 222 -13.41 -1.90 -16.61
C ARG A 222 -14.73 -2.43 -16.00
N PRO A 223 -15.66 -2.96 -16.81
CA PRO A 223 -16.82 -3.68 -16.29
C PRO A 223 -16.33 -4.89 -15.46
N THR A 224 -16.89 -5.08 -14.27
CA THR A 224 -16.58 -6.25 -13.42
C THR A 224 -16.95 -7.55 -14.15
N LYS A 225 -16.26 -8.66 -13.82
CA LYS A 225 -16.67 -10.01 -14.25
C LYS A 225 -18.14 -10.23 -13.84
N SER A 226 -18.92 -10.93 -14.67
CA SER A 226 -20.28 -11.32 -14.31
C SER A 226 -20.25 -12.06 -12.98
N LEU A 227 -21.15 -11.70 -12.05
CA LEU A 227 -21.30 -12.37 -10.76
C LEU A 227 -21.50 -13.89 -10.92
N GLN A 228 -22.13 -14.33 -12.01
CA GLN A 228 -22.36 -15.74 -12.30
C GLN A 228 -21.05 -16.49 -12.63
N ASP A 229 -20.17 -15.87 -13.42
CA ASP A 229 -18.86 -16.44 -13.74
C ASP A 229 -17.99 -16.49 -12.49
N ALA A 230 -18.07 -15.45 -11.67
CA ALA A 230 -17.38 -15.37 -10.40
C ALA A 230 -17.83 -16.49 -9.43
N LEU A 231 -19.14 -16.71 -9.29
CA LEU A 231 -19.66 -17.79 -8.46
C LEU A 231 -19.23 -19.17 -8.98
N SER A 232 -19.19 -19.38 -10.30
CA SER A 232 -18.71 -20.63 -10.89
C SER A 232 -17.23 -20.89 -10.60
N GLU A 233 -16.38 -19.86 -10.69
CA GLU A 233 -14.95 -19.93 -10.34
C GLU A 233 -14.73 -20.17 -8.84
N MET A 234 -15.52 -19.51 -7.96
CA MET A 234 -15.44 -19.71 -6.51
C MET A 234 -15.80 -21.14 -6.09
N VAL A 235 -16.83 -21.74 -6.70
CA VAL A 235 -17.21 -23.14 -6.43
C VAL A 235 -16.10 -24.12 -6.83
N LYS A 236 -15.25 -23.75 -7.78
CA LYS A 236 -14.07 -24.53 -8.20
C LYS A 236 -12.84 -24.30 -7.30
N GLY A 237 -12.96 -23.49 -6.25
CA GLY A 237 -11.88 -23.16 -5.33
C GLY A 237 -10.92 -22.07 -5.84
N THR A 238 -11.26 -21.37 -6.92
CA THR A 238 -10.46 -20.25 -7.40
C THR A 238 -10.78 -19.00 -6.57
N PRO A 239 -9.79 -18.28 -6.01
CA PRO A 239 -10.04 -16.98 -5.40
C PRO A 239 -10.47 -16.00 -6.50
N VAL A 240 -11.70 -15.51 -6.41
CA VAL A 240 -12.25 -14.60 -7.44
C VAL A 240 -12.21 -13.13 -7.02
N PHE A 241 -12.15 -12.88 -5.71
CA PHE A 241 -12.14 -11.54 -5.15
C PHE A 241 -10.93 -11.37 -4.24
N ASP A 242 -10.13 -10.36 -4.52
CA ASP A 242 -9.11 -9.87 -3.59
C ASP A 242 -9.85 -9.24 -2.39
N LEU A 243 -9.51 -9.66 -1.16
CA LEU A 243 -10.12 -9.13 0.06
C LEU A 243 -9.38 -7.87 0.50
N LEU A 244 -10.11 -6.81 0.87
CA LEU A 244 -9.53 -5.56 1.38
C LEU A 244 -9.56 -5.52 2.90
N ASP A 245 -8.43 -5.22 3.52
CA ASP A 245 -8.28 -4.86 4.93
C ASP A 245 -9.10 -5.73 5.90
N GLU A 246 -10.19 -5.19 6.47
CA GLU A 246 -11.02 -5.87 7.45
C GLU A 246 -11.76 -7.08 6.88
N GLN A 247 -11.98 -7.13 5.56
CA GLN A 247 -12.55 -8.29 4.89
C GLN A 247 -11.60 -9.49 5.00
N ALA A 248 -10.29 -9.27 4.87
CA ALA A 248 -9.27 -10.32 4.98
C ALA A 248 -9.18 -10.83 6.43
N VAL A 249 -9.24 -9.91 7.40
CA VAL A 249 -9.29 -10.26 8.83
C VAL A 249 -10.56 -11.05 9.16
N CYS A 250 -11.72 -10.61 8.67
CA CYS A 250 -12.98 -11.31 8.89
C CYS A 250 -12.97 -12.72 8.27
N PHE A 251 -12.37 -12.86 7.08
CA PHE A 251 -12.19 -14.15 6.43
C PHE A 251 -11.34 -15.09 7.27
N ASP A 252 -10.16 -14.65 7.71
CA ASP A 252 -9.28 -15.44 8.58
C ASP A 252 -10.00 -15.87 9.88
N MET A 253 -10.75 -14.96 10.49
CA MET A 253 -11.52 -15.27 11.71
C MET A 253 -12.60 -16.32 11.45
N CYS A 254 -13.30 -16.25 10.31
CA CYS A 254 -14.28 -17.25 9.90
C CYS A 254 -13.62 -18.62 9.66
N VAL A 255 -12.52 -18.66 8.91
CA VAL A 255 -11.77 -19.89 8.62
C VAL A 255 -11.28 -20.55 9.90
N LYS A 256 -10.63 -19.78 10.77
CA LYS A 256 -10.16 -20.26 12.07
C LYS A 256 -11.31 -20.85 12.90
N THR A 257 -12.42 -20.12 13.00
CA THR A 257 -13.59 -20.59 13.78
C THR A 257 -14.17 -21.87 13.19
N MET A 258 -14.29 -21.96 11.86
CA MET A 258 -14.79 -23.15 11.18
C MET A 258 -13.91 -24.37 11.44
N LEU A 259 -12.58 -24.22 11.35
CA LEU A 259 -11.65 -25.30 11.63
C LEU A 259 -11.68 -25.73 13.10
N GLN A 260 -11.88 -24.77 14.01
CA GLN A 260 -12.09 -25.10 15.42
C GLN A 260 -13.38 -25.91 15.64
N CYS A 261 -14.50 -25.52 15.03
CA CYS A 261 -15.74 -26.29 15.10
C CYS A 261 -15.57 -27.72 14.55
N GLN A 262 -14.84 -27.91 13.46
CA GLN A 262 -14.54 -29.25 12.93
C GLN A 262 -13.71 -30.11 13.89
N LYS A 263 -12.83 -29.49 14.68
CA LYS A 263 -12.03 -30.18 15.71
C LYS A 263 -12.88 -30.51 16.95
N ASP A 264 -13.87 -29.68 17.27
CA ASP A 264 -14.68 -29.80 18.49
C ASP A 264 -15.85 -30.81 18.37
N GLY A 265 -16.31 -31.13 17.16
CA GLY A 265 -17.35 -32.13 16.89
C GLY A 265 -18.75 -31.53 16.76
#